data_AF-A7VG68-F1
#
_entry.id   AF-A7VG68-F1
#
_cell.length_a   1.000
_cell.length_b   1.000
_cell.length_c   1.000
_cell.angle_alpha   90.00
_cell.angle_beta   90.00
_cell.angle_gamma   90.00
#
_symmetry.space_group_name_H-M   'P 1'
#
loop_
_entity.id
_entity.type
_entity.pdbx_description
1 polymer ?
#
loop_
_entity_poly.entity_id
_entity_poly.type
_entity_poly.pdbx_seq_one_letter_code
_entity_poly.pdbx_strand_id
1 'polypeptide(L)' 'MGLFRKKKDQIAYDSQKKRPVIKCSICTGEQVAGFQDIHNGTFEDVMLIRGKEDMKAFREKYGIPQDTEIPKIY' A
#
# COMPACT_ATOMS: atom_id res chain seq x y z
N MET A 1 -25.12 -19.56 8.30
CA MET A 1 -23.69 -19.96 8.31
C MET A 1 -22.85 -18.71 8.10
N GLY A 2 -22.43 -18.04 9.18
CA GLY A 2 -21.62 -16.83 9.10
C GLY A 2 -20.15 -17.19 8.92
N LEU A 3 -19.60 -16.94 7.73
CA LEU A 3 -18.17 -17.12 7.48
C LEU A 3 -17.38 -16.17 8.38
N PHE A 4 -16.80 -16.72 9.44
CA PHE A 4 -15.76 -16.06 10.22
C PHE A 4 -14.55 -15.86 9.32
N ARG A 5 -14.47 -14.70 8.66
CA ARG A 5 -13.25 -14.20 8.03
C ARG A 5 -12.21 -14.07 9.14
N LYS A 6 -11.29 -15.05 9.21
CA LYS A 6 -10.04 -14.95 9.96
C LYS A 6 -9.48 -13.56 9.69
N LYS A 7 -9.49 -12.69 10.70
CA LYS A 7 -8.74 -11.44 10.67
C LYS A 7 -7.29 -11.88 10.54
N LYS A 8 -6.76 -11.91 9.31
CA LYS A 8 -5.32 -11.96 9.09
C LYS A 8 -4.75 -10.83 9.94
N ASP A 9 -3.62 -11.09 10.59
CA ASP A 9 -2.82 -10.12 11.32
C ASP A 9 -2.33 -9.06 10.32
N GLN A 10 -3.24 -8.16 9.94
CA GLN A 10 -3.00 -7.09 9.00
C GLN A 10 -2.38 -5.97 9.82
N ILE A 11 -1.22 -5.48 9.40
CA ILE A 11 -0.63 -4.31 10.02
C ILE A 11 -1.63 -3.16 9.82
N ALA A 12 -2.27 -2.73 10.91
CA ALA A 12 -3.20 -1.62 10.87
C ALA A 12 -2.40 -0.35 10.55
N TYR A 13 -2.61 0.21 9.36
CA TYR A 13 -2.16 1.56 9.06
C TYR A 13 -3.31 2.53 9.35
N ASP A 14 -2.97 3.76 9.73
CA ASP A 14 -3.94 4.81 10.03
C ASP A 14 -4.51 5.36 8.71
N SER A 15 -5.62 4.79 8.23
CA SER A 15 -6.24 5.18 6.96
C SER A 15 -6.84 6.59 6.97
N GLN A 16 -6.94 7.22 8.14
CA GLN A 16 -7.38 8.61 8.25
C GLN A 16 -6.24 9.60 8.01
N LYS A 17 -5.00 9.24 8.37
CA LYS A 17 -3.82 10.09 8.21
C LYS A 17 -2.96 9.70 7.01
N LYS A 18 -3.01 8.43 6.61
CA LYS A 18 -2.12 7.86 5.61
C LYS A 18 -2.91 7.18 4.51
N ARG A 19 -2.57 7.49 3.26
CA ARG A 19 -3.10 6.79 2.08
C ARG A 19 -2.03 5.90 1.44
N PRO A 20 -2.34 4.67 1.01
CA PRO A 20 -1.40 3.85 0.28
C PRO A 20 -1.11 4.48 -1.09
N VAL A 21 0.16 4.52 -1.48
CA VAL A 21 0.62 5.09 -2.75
C VAL A 21 1.81 4.28 -3.29
N ILE A 22 2.00 4.33 -4.60
CA ILE A 22 3.20 3.79 -5.25
C ILE A 22 4.04 4.95 -5.77
N LYS A 23 5.26 5.09 -5.26
CA LYS A 23 6.24 6.05 -5.78
C LYS A 23 7.02 5.40 -6.93
N CYS A 24 6.90 5.96 -8.12
CA CYS A 24 7.65 5.55 -9.31
C CYS A 24 8.85 6.48 -9.50
N SER A 25 10.06 5.95 -9.43
CA SER A 25 11.26 6.71 -9.80
C SER A 25 11.32 6.87 -11.32
N ILE A 26 11.26 8.12 -11.80
CA ILE A 26 11.41 8.43 -13.24
C ILE A 26 12.81 8.12 -13.79
N CYS A 27 13.83 8.12 -12.91
CA CYS A 27 15.23 7.92 -13.30
C CYS A 27 15.59 6.44 -13.47
N THR A 28 15.04 5.57 -12.62
CA THR A 28 15.41 4.15 -12.54
C THR A 28 14.27 3.19 -12.88
N GLY A 29 13.03 3.68 -12.96
CA GLY A 29 11.84 2.86 -13.17
C GLY A 29 11.41 2.05 -11.94
N GLU A 30 12.08 2.22 -10.80
CA GLU A 30 11.75 1.51 -9.56
C GLU A 30 10.41 2.00 -9.00
N GLN A 31 9.56 1.06 -8.62
CA GLN A 31 8.29 1.34 -7.96
C GLN A 31 8.41 0.97 -6.48
N VAL A 32 8.06 1.88 -5.59
CA VAL A 32 8.08 1.66 -4.14
C VAL A 32 6.66 1.83 -3.61
N ALA A 33 6.08 0.79 -3.04
CA ALA A 33 4.86 0.89 -2.26
C ALA A 33 5.17 1.51 -0.90
N GLY A 34 4.29 2.42 -0.51
CA GLY A 34 4.42 3.17 0.72
C GLY A 34 3.12 3.82 1.12
N PHE A 35 3.22 4.67 2.11
CA PHE A 35 2.11 5.49 2.58
C PHE A 35 2.46 6.95 2.44
N GLN A 36 1.50 7.74 1.97
CA GLN A 36 1.61 9.18 1.96
C GLN A 36 0.76 9.75 3.08
N ASP A 37 1.38 10.56 3.93
CA ASP A 37 0.66 11.35 4.93
C ASP A 37 -0.20 12.40 4.22
N ILE A 38 -1.50 12.41 4.50
CA ILE A 38 -2.44 13.32 3.82
C ILE A 38 -2.32 14.77 4.31
N HIS A 39 -1.71 14.99 5.49
CA HIS A 39 -1.58 16.32 6.09
C HIS A 39 -0.33 17.03 5.57
N ASN A 40 0.80 16.32 5.52
CA ASN A 40 2.11 16.90 5.17
C ASN A 40 2.62 16.46 3.79
N GLY A 41 2.00 15.45 3.18
CA GLY A 41 2.44 14.91 1.89
C GLY A 41 3.67 14.00 1.97
N THR A 42 4.19 13.72 3.16
CA THR A 42 5.37 12.88 3.40
C THR A 42 5.12 11.46 2.92
N PHE A 43 6.03 10.93 2.10
CA PHE A 43 6.00 9.54 1.65
C PHE A 43 6.89 8.68 2.55
N GLU A 44 6.30 7.65 3.16
CA GLU A 44 6.99 6.57 3.86
C GLU A 44 7.18 5.38 2.92
N ASP A 45 8.42 5.09 2.57
CA ASP A 45 8.81 3.87 1.88
C ASP A 45 8.62 2.63 2.76
N VAL A 46 7.98 1.60 2.19
CA VAL A 46 7.66 0.37 2.92
C VAL A 46 8.19 -0.86 2.19
N MET A 47 8.02 -0.90 0.86
CA MET A 47 8.28 -2.10 0.07
C MET A 47 8.60 -1.74 -1.38
N LEU A 48 9.63 -2.35 -1.95
CA LEU A 48 9.88 -2.29 -3.40
C LEU A 48 8.86 -3.18 -4.14
N ILE A 49 8.26 -2.66 -5.20
CA ILE A 49 7.31 -3.35 -6.07
C ILE A 49 7.98 -3.62 -7.42
N ARG A 50 8.26 -4.89 -7.70
CA ARG A 50 8.81 -5.32 -9.00
C ARG A 50 7.72 -5.90 -9.90
N GLY A 51 6.66 -6.42 -9.32
CA GLY A 51 5.56 -6.99 -10.08
C GLY A 51 4.22 -7.05 -9.33
N LYS A 52 3.29 -7.80 -9.92
CA LYS A 52 1.93 -7.99 -9.38
C LYS A 52 1.93 -8.75 -8.05
N GLU A 53 2.89 -9.65 -7.85
CA GLU A 53 3.03 -10.43 -6.61
C GLU A 53 3.40 -9.55 -5.43
N ASP A 54 4.37 -8.65 -5.60
CA ASP A 54 4.74 -7.68 -4.55
C ASP A 54 3.56 -6.77 -4.20
N MET A 55 2.80 -6.32 -5.21
CA MET A 55 1.60 -5.51 -5.00
C MET A 55 0.54 -6.26 -4.19
N LYS A 56 0.34 -7.55 -4.49
CA LYS A 56 -0.57 -8.41 -3.73
C LYS A 56 -0.07 -8.60 -2.30
N ALA A 57 1.23 -8.81 -2.11
CA ALA A 57 1.85 -8.92 -0.80
C ALA A 57 1.66 -7.63 0.04
N PHE A 58 1.87 -6.45 -0.56
CA PHE A 58 1.62 -5.17 0.09
C PHE A 58 0.15 -5.04 0.54
N ARG A 59 -0.79 -5.35 -0.36
CA ARG A 59 -2.22 -5.31 -0.05
C ARG A 59 -2.60 -6.27 1.07
N GLU A 60 -2.13 -7.52 1.01
CA GLU A 60 -2.41 -8.52 2.04
C GLU A 60 -1.77 -8.15 3.39
N LYS A 61 -0.57 -7.57 3.39
CA LYS A 61 0.16 -7.15 4.59
C LYS A 61 -0.56 -6.06 5.37
N TYR A 62 -1.14 -5.09 4.66
CA TYR A 62 -1.84 -3.95 5.25
C TYR A 62 -3.36 -4.06 5.20
N GLY A 63 -3.87 -5.18 4.72
CA GLY A 63 -5.31 -5.39 4.57
C GLY A 63 -6.01 -4.42 3.63
N ILE A 64 -5.30 -3.95 2.61
CA ILE A 64 -5.84 -3.05 1.60
C ILE A 64 -6.77 -3.87 0.69
N PRO A 65 -8.06 -3.51 0.57
CA PRO A 65 -8.99 -4.18 -0.32
C PRO A 65 -8.46 -4.20 -1.75
N GLN A 66 -8.74 -5.26 -2.51
CA GLN A 66 -8.36 -5.28 -3.92
C GLN A 66 -9.10 -4.21 -4.75
N ASP A 67 -10.27 -3.79 -4.28
CA ASP A 67 -11.11 -2.72 -4.82
C ASP A 67 -10.53 -1.31 -4.55
N THR A 68 -9.64 -1.18 -3.56
CA THR A 68 -8.98 0.08 -3.27
C THR A 68 -7.91 0.38 -4.32
N GLU A 69 -8.09 1.50 -5.02
CA GLU A 69 -7.09 2.03 -5.93
C GLU A 69 -5.89 2.58 -5.14
N ILE A 70 -4.68 2.24 -5.60
CA ILE A 70 -3.44 2.74 -5.01
C ILE A 70 -2.84 3.73 -6.04
N PRO A 71 -2.95 5.05 -5.81
CA PRO A 71 -2.45 6.03 -6.75
C PRO A 71 -0.93 5.95 -6.90
N LYS A 72 -0.46 6.20 -8.12
CA LYS A 72 0.96 6.31 -8.42
C LYS A 72 1.39 7.77 -8.36
N ILE A 73 2.47 8.05 -7.63
CA ILE A 73 3.15 9.34 -7.60
C ILE A 73 4.49 9.20 -8.32
N TYR A 74 4.93 10.25 -9.00
CA TYR A 74 6.14 10.27 -9.82
C TYR A 74 7.07 11.38 -9.34
#